data_AF-A0A4Q0SN67-F1
#
_entry.id   AF-A0A4Q0SN67-F1
#
_cell.length_a   1.000
_cell.length_b   1.000
_cell.length_c   1.000
_cell.angle_alpha   90.00
_cell.angle_beta   90.00
_cell.angle_gamma   90.00
#
_symmetry.space_group_name_H-M   'P 1'
#
loop_
_entity.id
_entity.type
_entity.pdbx_description
1 polymer ?
#
loop_
_entity_poly.entity_id
_entity_poly.type
_entity_poly.pdbx_seq_one_letter_code
_entity_poly.pdbx_strand_id
1 'polypeptide(L)'
;MRLLAVASVLITSFTISHTAKAFDGATERLMRLHIASYLVNAECDDRYVVSNDGFKRWADKSGYPWRVLVPSVHAALMAGEDGKYKEQDLIPEVTQMVRAIEKPLEEELDRDKGKFCAEFGGTLVSEGLMNRVK
;
A
#
# COMPACT_ATOMS: atom_id res chain seq x y z
N MET A 1 -26.58 60.64 16.99
CA MET A 1 -26.70 59.48 16.07
C MET A 1 -25.32 59.12 15.54
N ARG A 2 -24.72 58.02 16.00
CA ARG A 2 -23.60 57.35 15.32
C ARG A 2 -23.72 55.85 15.58
N LEU A 3 -24.29 55.13 14.62
CA LEU A 3 -24.34 53.68 14.59
C LEU A 3 -23.02 53.18 14.01
N LEU A 4 -22.24 52.46 14.82
CA LEU A 4 -21.06 51.73 14.38
C LEU A 4 -21.53 50.41 13.78
N ALA A 5 -21.36 50.24 12.47
CA ALA A 5 -21.63 48.99 11.78
C ALA A 5 -20.47 48.01 12.03
N VAL A 6 -20.76 46.91 12.73
CA VAL A 6 -19.84 45.78 12.88
C VAL A 6 -20.03 44.87 11.67
N ALA A 7 -19.11 44.91 10.72
CA ALA A 7 -19.08 43.99 9.60
C ALA A 7 -18.54 42.63 10.07
N SER A 8 -19.44 41.71 10.42
CA SER A 8 -19.09 40.31 10.67
C SER A 8 -18.75 39.63 9.34
N VAL A 9 -17.45 39.42 9.09
CA VAL A 9 -16.97 38.55 8.03
C VAL A 9 -17.24 37.10 8.44
N LEU A 10 -18.29 36.52 7.87
CA LEU A 10 -18.58 35.09 7.96
C LEU A 10 -17.47 34.33 7.22
N ILE A 11 -16.51 33.78 7.97
CA ILE A 11 -15.55 32.81 7.46
C ILE A 11 -16.36 31.55 7.12
N THR A 12 -16.69 31.36 5.84
CA THR A 12 -17.31 30.14 5.35
C THR A 12 -16.23 29.06 5.33
N SER A 13 -16.10 28.34 6.44
CA SER A 13 -15.24 27.15 6.52
C SER A 13 -15.77 26.11 5.54
N PHE A 14 -15.17 26.03 4.35
CA PHE A 14 -15.31 24.88 3.47
C PHE A 14 -14.64 23.69 4.17
N THR A 15 -15.39 22.94 4.95
CA THR A 15 -15.02 21.59 5.34
C THR A 15 -15.04 20.74 4.07
N ILE A 16 -13.88 20.62 3.43
CA ILE A 16 -13.65 19.58 2.43
C ILE A 16 -13.63 18.26 3.20
N SER A 17 -14.81 17.69 3.40
CA SER A 17 -14.97 16.30 3.81
C SER A 17 -14.36 15.45 2.70
N HIS A 18 -13.07 15.15 2.81
CA HIS A 18 -12.45 14.06 2.07
C HIS A 18 -13.15 12.79 2.54
N THR A 19 -14.21 12.42 1.84
CA THR A 19 -14.77 11.09 1.94
C THR A 19 -13.67 10.17 1.46
N ALA A 20 -13.02 9.46 2.39
CA ALA A 20 -12.13 8.37 2.06
C ALA A 20 -12.90 7.45 1.11
N LYS A 21 -12.56 7.52 -0.17
CA LYS A 21 -13.20 6.72 -1.19
C LYS A 21 -12.93 5.28 -0.77
N ALA A 22 -13.96 4.54 -0.41
CA ALA A 22 -13.82 3.13 -0.09
C ALA A 22 -13.06 2.49 -1.25
N PHE A 23 -11.88 1.98 -0.95
CA PHE A 23 -11.04 1.34 -1.94
C PHE A 23 -11.82 0.16 -2.54
N ASP A 24 -11.75 0.00 -3.85
CA ASP A 24 -12.41 -1.13 -4.49
C ASP A 24 -11.63 -2.43 -4.23
N GLY A 25 -12.25 -3.58 -4.51
CA GLY A 25 -11.60 -4.88 -4.32
C GLY A 25 -10.34 -5.07 -5.19
N ALA A 26 -10.17 -4.30 -6.26
CA ALA A 26 -8.95 -4.34 -7.07
C ALA A 26 -7.79 -3.62 -6.39
N THR A 27 -8.06 -2.50 -5.69
CA THR A 27 -7.07 -1.83 -4.85
C THR A 27 -6.63 -2.76 -3.74
N GLU A 28 -7.57 -3.35 -2.98
CA GLU A 28 -7.26 -4.24 -1.86
C GLU A 28 -6.38 -5.42 -2.31
N ARG A 29 -6.74 -6.07 -3.42
CA ARG A 29 -5.95 -7.15 -4.02
C ARG A 29 -4.54 -6.69 -4.36
N LEU A 30 -4.37 -5.48 -4.89
CA LEU A 30 -3.06 -4.94 -5.23
C LEU A 30 -2.17 -4.76 -4.01
N MET A 31 -2.69 -4.13 -2.96
CA MET A 31 -1.88 -3.92 -1.74
C MET A 31 -1.55 -5.26 -1.11
N ARG A 32 -2.48 -6.22 -1.09
CA ARG A 32 -2.19 -7.57 -0.63
C ARG A 32 -1.06 -8.22 -1.41
N LEU A 33 -1.05 -8.15 -2.74
CA LEU A 33 0.04 -8.68 -3.56
C LEU A 33 1.35 -7.91 -3.36
N HIS A 34 1.29 -6.58 -3.17
CA HIS A 34 2.49 -5.79 -2.94
C HIS A 34 3.15 -6.11 -1.59
N ILE A 35 2.37 -6.15 -0.53
CA ILE A 35 2.84 -6.52 0.82
C ILE A 35 3.33 -7.98 0.82
N ALA A 36 2.56 -8.90 0.23
CA ALA A 36 2.98 -10.29 0.11
C ALA A 36 4.32 -10.43 -0.65
N SER A 37 4.59 -9.59 -1.65
CA SER A 37 5.88 -9.63 -2.36
C SER A 37 7.05 -9.20 -1.49
N TYR A 38 6.84 -8.25 -0.58
CA TYR A 38 7.86 -7.85 0.38
C TYR A 38 8.17 -8.99 1.33
N LEU A 39 7.13 -9.60 1.92
CA LEU A 39 7.27 -10.76 2.81
C LEU A 39 7.91 -11.96 2.09
N VAL A 40 7.46 -12.28 0.87
CA VAL A 40 8.03 -13.39 0.10
C VAL A 40 9.50 -13.12 -0.24
N ASN A 41 9.85 -11.89 -0.64
CA ASN A 41 11.23 -11.53 -0.94
C ASN A 41 12.13 -11.56 0.30
N ALA A 42 11.62 -11.16 1.46
CA ALA A 42 12.36 -11.16 2.72
C ALA A 42 12.53 -12.58 3.30
N GLU A 43 11.49 -13.41 3.21
CA GLU A 43 11.39 -14.61 4.03
C GLU A 43 11.57 -15.92 3.25
N CYS A 44 11.32 -15.97 1.95
CA CYS A 44 11.22 -17.25 1.23
C CYS A 44 12.54 -17.76 0.61
N ASP A 45 13.66 -17.65 1.33
CA ASP A 45 14.97 -18.24 1.04
C ASP A 45 15.49 -18.02 -0.41
N ASP A 46 15.53 -16.77 -0.88
CA ASP A 46 15.98 -16.40 -2.23
C ASP A 46 15.27 -17.14 -3.38
N ARG A 47 14.18 -17.87 -3.14
CA ARG A 47 13.45 -18.64 -4.19
C ARG A 47 12.74 -17.74 -5.19
N TYR A 48 12.52 -16.50 -4.80
CA TYR A 48 11.77 -15.51 -5.57
C TYR A 48 12.51 -14.18 -5.56
N VAL A 49 12.49 -13.50 -6.70
CA VAL A 49 13.03 -12.15 -6.85
C VAL A 49 11.97 -11.25 -7.47
N VAL A 50 11.87 -10.02 -6.98
CA VAL A 50 10.96 -9.01 -7.55
C VAL A 50 11.29 -8.76 -9.03
N SER A 51 10.26 -8.73 -9.88
CA SER A 51 10.42 -8.40 -11.30
C SER A 51 10.67 -6.91 -11.47
N ASN A 52 11.75 -6.53 -12.17
CA ASN A 52 12.18 -5.13 -12.37
C ASN A 52 11.08 -4.17 -12.81
N ASP A 53 10.07 -4.65 -13.54
CA ASP A 53 8.93 -3.84 -14.04
C ASP A 53 7.56 -4.48 -13.75
N GLY A 54 7.50 -5.57 -12.98
CA GLY A 54 6.26 -6.34 -12.79
C GLY A 54 5.13 -5.50 -12.21
N PHE A 55 5.42 -4.84 -11.11
CA PHE A 55 4.47 -4.00 -10.41
C PHE A 55 4.06 -2.74 -11.20
N LYS A 56 4.99 -2.15 -11.98
CA LYS A 56 4.68 -1.05 -12.89
C LYS A 56 3.70 -1.48 -13.98
N ARG A 57 4.00 -2.58 -14.68
CA ARG A 57 3.12 -3.14 -15.72
C ARG A 57 1.73 -3.47 -15.18
N TRP A 58 1.67 -4.02 -13.97
CA TRP A 58 0.41 -4.31 -13.30
C TRP A 58 -0.38 -3.03 -13.03
N ALA A 59 0.26 -1.98 -12.49
CA ALA A 59 -0.42 -0.72 -12.18
C ALA A 59 -0.91 -0.01 -13.44
N ASP A 60 -0.11 -0.02 -14.51
CA ASP A 60 -0.51 0.50 -15.83
C ASP A 60 -1.75 -0.24 -16.38
N LYS A 61 -1.80 -1.57 -16.23
CA LYS A 61 -2.95 -2.39 -16.65
C LYS A 61 -4.22 -2.10 -15.85
N SER A 62 -4.06 -1.81 -14.57
CA SER A 62 -5.18 -1.61 -13.63
C SER A 62 -5.60 -0.15 -13.49
N GLY A 63 -4.93 0.79 -14.17
CA GLY A 63 -5.24 2.22 -14.12
C GLY A 63 -4.86 2.92 -12.81
N TYR A 64 -4.03 2.29 -11.98
CA TYR A 64 -3.60 2.88 -10.71
C TYR A 64 -2.40 3.80 -10.89
N PRO A 65 -2.32 4.92 -10.15
CA PRO A 65 -1.19 5.83 -10.21
C PRO A 65 0.04 5.21 -9.52
N TRP A 66 0.79 4.38 -10.27
CA TRP A 66 2.01 3.68 -9.84
C TRP A 66 2.96 4.57 -9.01
N ARG A 67 3.16 5.80 -9.48
CA ARG A 67 4.09 6.77 -8.89
C ARG A 67 3.67 7.31 -7.53
N VAL A 68 2.41 7.13 -7.15
CA VAL A 68 1.87 7.56 -5.86
C VAL A 68 1.74 6.35 -4.95
N LEU A 69 1.10 5.29 -5.44
CA LEU A 69 0.72 4.18 -4.58
C LEU A 69 1.93 3.41 -4.01
N VAL A 70 2.96 3.18 -4.81
CA VAL A 70 4.09 2.33 -4.37
C VAL A 70 4.99 3.02 -3.37
N PRO A 71 5.41 4.28 -3.58
CA PRO A 71 6.09 5.01 -2.52
C PRO A 71 5.28 5.04 -1.24
N SER A 72 3.95 5.20 -1.32
CA SER A 72 3.09 5.22 -0.13
C SER A 72 2.98 3.87 0.58
N VAL A 73 2.83 2.77 -0.15
CA VAL A 73 2.82 1.43 0.46
C VAL A 73 4.19 1.12 1.07
N HIS A 74 5.28 1.42 0.36
CA HIS A 74 6.63 1.22 0.88
C HIS A 74 6.90 2.06 2.14
N ALA A 75 6.53 3.34 2.12
CA ALA A 75 6.68 4.21 3.29
C ALA A 75 5.86 3.71 4.48
N ALA A 76 4.64 3.21 4.25
CA ALA A 76 3.79 2.66 5.30
C ALA A 76 4.38 1.38 5.93
N LEU A 77 4.94 0.47 5.12
CA LEU A 77 5.66 -0.72 5.60
C LEU A 77 6.86 -0.29 6.46
N MET A 78 7.75 0.54 5.90
CA MET A 78 8.97 1.01 6.55
C MET A 78 8.71 1.79 7.84
N ALA A 79 7.61 2.53 7.93
CA ALA A 79 7.24 3.24 9.15
C ALA A 79 6.91 2.31 10.33
N GLY A 80 6.66 1.02 10.08
CA GLY A 80 6.42 0.02 11.14
C GLY A 80 7.66 -0.75 11.56
N GLU A 81 8.67 -0.79 10.70
CA GLU A 81 9.89 -1.59 10.87
C GLU A 81 11.10 -0.73 11.32
N ASP A 82 10.87 0.49 11.79
CA ASP A 82 11.91 1.51 12.03
C ASP A 82 12.83 1.76 10.80
N GLY A 83 12.29 1.48 9.61
CA GLY A 83 12.97 1.62 8.34
C GLY A 83 13.11 3.08 7.91
N LYS A 84 13.98 3.34 6.92
CA LYS A 84 14.09 4.65 6.31
C LYS A 84 12.95 4.86 5.32
N TYR A 85 12.15 5.90 5.53
CA TYR A 85 11.11 6.33 4.59
C TYR A 85 11.06 7.86 4.47
N LYS A 86 10.32 8.33 3.48
CA LYS A 86 10.02 9.74 3.27
C LYS A 86 8.63 10.02 3.83
N GLU A 87 8.53 10.92 4.79
CA GLU A 87 7.25 11.24 5.44
C GLU A 87 6.20 11.74 4.43
N GLN A 88 6.60 12.49 3.41
CA GLN A 88 5.68 12.96 2.37
C GLN A 88 5.05 11.85 1.52
N ASP A 89 5.63 10.65 1.56
CA ASP A 89 5.08 9.50 0.85
C ASP A 89 3.99 8.81 1.69
N LEU A 90 3.88 9.10 3.01
CA LEU A 90 2.81 8.56 3.84
C LEU A 90 1.45 9.18 3.50
N ILE A 91 0.51 8.32 3.14
CA ILE A 91 -0.90 8.67 2.95
C ILE A 91 -1.70 7.93 4.04
N PRO A 92 -2.41 8.62 4.94
CA PRO A 92 -3.08 8.00 6.08
C PRO A 92 -3.96 6.80 5.71
N GLU A 93 -4.73 6.92 4.63
CA GLU A 93 -5.62 5.87 4.14
C GLU A 93 -4.85 4.64 3.65
N VAL A 94 -3.73 4.85 2.94
CA VAL A 94 -2.85 3.76 2.49
C VAL A 94 -2.18 3.11 3.70
N THR A 95 -1.71 3.90 4.67
CA THR A 95 -1.06 3.39 5.88
C THR A 95 -2.00 2.49 6.70
N GLN A 96 -3.23 2.94 6.96
CA GLN A 96 -4.22 2.13 7.69
C GLN A 96 -4.49 0.81 6.98
N MET A 97 -4.54 0.85 5.65
CA MET A 97 -4.81 -0.31 4.82
C MET A 97 -3.65 -1.29 4.78
N VAL A 98 -2.41 -0.79 4.68
CA VAL A 98 -1.21 -1.62 4.81
C VAL A 98 -1.25 -2.37 6.12
N ARG A 99 -1.53 -1.71 7.24
CA ARG A 99 -1.65 -2.37 8.56
C ARG A 99 -2.75 -3.42 8.63
N ALA A 100 -3.91 -3.14 8.02
CA ALA A 100 -5.03 -4.08 8.00
C ALA A 100 -4.72 -5.35 7.19
N ILE A 101 -3.84 -5.27 6.18
CA ILE A 101 -3.50 -6.37 5.28
C ILE A 101 -2.23 -7.11 5.73
N GLU A 102 -1.23 -6.37 6.20
CA GLU A 102 0.08 -6.88 6.63
C GLU A 102 -0.06 -7.89 7.76
N LYS A 103 -0.78 -7.54 8.83
CA LYS A 103 -0.92 -8.42 10.00
C LYS A 103 -1.51 -9.80 9.67
N PRO A 104 -2.62 -9.92 8.92
CA PRO A 104 -3.10 -11.24 8.49
C PRO A 104 -2.08 -12.03 7.65
N LEU A 105 -1.29 -11.36 6.81
CA LEU A 105 -0.25 -12.03 6.01
C LEU A 105 0.90 -12.53 6.89
N GLU A 106 1.32 -11.76 7.89
CA GLU A 106 2.30 -12.19 8.90
C GLU A 106 1.78 -13.40 9.69
N GLU A 107 0.52 -13.36 10.13
CA GLU A 107 -0.12 -14.50 10.83
C GLU A 107 -0.25 -15.75 9.94
N GLU A 108 -0.39 -15.60 8.62
CA GLU A 108 -0.37 -16.71 7.66
C GLU A 108 1.06 -17.24 7.45
N LEU A 109 2.06 -16.35 7.36
CA LEU A 109 3.49 -16.66 7.24
C LEU A 109 4.00 -17.43 8.46
N ASP A 110 3.73 -16.93 9.67
CA ASP A 110 4.17 -17.52 10.93
C ASP A 110 3.58 -18.90 11.17
N ARG A 111 2.35 -19.12 10.67
CA ARG A 111 1.63 -20.38 10.83
C ARG A 111 2.24 -21.51 9.99
N ASP A 112 2.57 -21.21 8.73
CA ASP A 112 3.18 -22.18 7.82
C ASP A 112 3.95 -21.46 6.71
N LYS A 113 5.20 -21.13 7.00
CA LYS A 113 6.11 -20.44 6.07
C LYS A 113 6.25 -21.19 4.73
N GLY A 114 6.31 -22.52 4.76
CA GLY A 114 6.45 -23.32 3.54
C GLY A 114 5.23 -23.19 2.63
N LYS A 115 4.02 -23.28 3.20
CA LYS A 115 2.78 -23.07 2.47
C LYS A 115 2.63 -21.63 1.98
N PHE A 116 2.90 -20.64 2.84
CA PHE A 116 2.85 -19.22 2.49
C PHE A 116 3.73 -18.92 1.28
N CYS A 117 4.99 -19.34 1.32
CA CYS A 117 5.95 -19.15 0.23
C CYS A 117 5.55 -19.88 -1.07
N ALA A 118 4.89 -21.03 -0.98
CA ALA A 118 4.39 -21.74 -2.16
C ALA A 118 3.19 -21.03 -2.80
N GLU A 119 2.23 -20.60 -1.98
CA GLU A 119 0.98 -19.97 -2.41
C GLU A 119 1.18 -18.54 -2.92
N PHE A 120 1.74 -17.67 -2.09
CA PHE A 120 1.97 -16.27 -2.46
C PHE A 120 3.10 -16.14 -3.47
N GLY A 121 4.21 -16.86 -3.30
CA GLY A 121 5.30 -16.85 -4.29
C GLY A 121 4.84 -17.35 -5.66
N GLY A 122 4.04 -18.42 -5.70
CA GLY A 122 3.43 -18.91 -6.95
C GLY A 122 2.49 -17.91 -7.60
N THR A 123 1.64 -17.26 -6.81
CA THR A 123 0.69 -16.24 -7.27
C THR A 123 1.41 -14.99 -7.80
N LEU A 124 2.45 -14.53 -7.10
CA LEU A 124 3.23 -13.36 -7.52
C LEU A 124 3.99 -13.63 -8.84
N VAL A 125 4.44 -14.87 -9.04
CA VAL A 125 5.03 -15.29 -10.32
C VAL A 125 3.99 -15.33 -11.44
N SER A 126 2.78 -15.86 -11.18
CA SER A 126 1.74 -15.93 -12.22
C SER A 126 1.20 -14.56 -12.63
N GLU A 127 1.17 -13.60 -11.69
CA GLU A 127 0.82 -12.19 -11.95
C GLU A 127 1.96 -11.39 -12.60
N GLY A 128 3.14 -12.01 -12.77
CA GLY A 128 4.32 -11.37 -13.37
C GLY A 128 4.98 -10.32 -12.48
N LEU A 129 4.74 -10.38 -11.16
CA LEU A 129 5.27 -9.48 -10.14
C LEU A 129 6.62 -9.95 -9.59
N MET A 130 6.86 -11.26 -9.57
CA MET A 130 8.13 -11.88 -9.18
C MET A 130 8.58 -12.92 -10.20
N ASN A 131 9.85 -13.30 -10.15
CA ASN A 131 10.43 -14.42 -10.88
C ASN A 131 10.91 -15.49 -9.90
N ARG A 132 10.88 -16.77 -10.29
CA ARG A 132 11.60 -17.81 -9.55
C ARG A 132 13.10 -17.65 -9.77
N VAL A 133 13.88 -17.74 -8.71
CA VAL A 133 15.32 -17.91 -8.81
C VAL A 133 15.58 -19.39 -9.07
N LYS A 134 16.35 -19.67 -10.13
CA LYS A 134 16.64 -21.04 -10.58
C LYS A 134 17.71 -21.69 -9.73
#